data_AF-A0A813JWK0-F1
#
_entry.id   AF-A0A813JWK0-F1
#
_cell.length_a   1.000
_cell.length_b   1.000
_cell.length_c   1.000
_cell.angle_alpha   90.00
_cell.angle_beta   90.00
_cell.angle_gamma   90.00
#
_symmetry.space_group_name_H-M   'P 1'
#
loop_
_entity.id
_entity.type
_entity.pdbx_description
1 polymer ?
#
loop_
_entity_poly.entity_id
_entity_poly.type
_entity_poly.pdbx_seq_one_letter_code
_entity_poly.pdbx_strand_id
1 'polypeptide(L)'
;LLAAGLTGVDVRATLCGVDEVFAELAELVSVDIMPGRDDPSNLSLPQMPMHPGLFRRLRGCGGFTSVGNPAQFNLDGLQVLGHSGQPVDDLLRCVRLPSDDKAPLEALCTCLDGLHLAPTAPDTLVSQTFQGADPFIIDDVPHVLFSGGHGRASFRWHRSSDPGPGGTQCICVPAFHRQQAIVLVSLCNPREVTLETFDGVETAAAGDNQTLAGQPVDVPSA
;
A
#
# COMPACT_ATOMS: atom_id res chain seq x y z
N LEU A 1 -6.93 -1.30 3.46
CA LEU A 1 -5.50 -0.95 3.71
C LEU A 1 -5.18 0.35 2.98
N LEU A 2 -4.83 1.41 3.70
CA LEU A 2 -4.41 2.69 3.11
C LEU A 2 -2.91 2.85 3.38
N ALA A 3 -2.10 2.92 2.33
CA ALA A 3 -0.66 3.21 2.43
C ALA A 3 -0.45 4.67 1.98
N ALA A 4 -0.02 5.53 2.89
CA ALA A 4 0.32 6.92 2.59
C ALA A 4 1.84 7.09 2.68
N GLY A 5 2.46 7.72 1.68
CA GLY A 5 3.84 8.19 1.76
C GLY A 5 3.85 9.69 2.03
N LEU A 6 4.54 10.12 3.10
CA LEU A 6 4.61 11.53 3.48
C LEU A 6 5.72 12.25 2.70
N THR A 7 5.46 12.69 1.47
CA THR A 7 6.45 13.46 0.68
C THR A 7 6.23 14.97 0.75
N GLY A 8 7.18 15.72 1.29
CA GLY A 8 7.44 17.13 0.90
C GLY A 8 6.60 18.27 1.51
N VAL A 9 5.80 18.02 2.55
CA VAL A 9 4.99 19.03 3.25
C VAL A 9 5.50 19.20 4.69
N ASP A 10 5.09 20.27 5.40
CA ASP A 10 5.22 20.34 6.86
C ASP A 10 4.71 19.02 7.47
N VAL A 11 5.64 18.15 7.85
CA VAL A 11 5.38 16.79 8.34
C VAL A 11 4.37 16.83 9.47
N ARG A 12 4.42 17.87 10.30
CA ARG A 12 3.47 18.04 11.40
C ARG A 12 2.07 18.34 10.89
N ALA A 13 1.92 19.24 9.92
CA ALA A 13 0.62 19.55 9.34
C ALA A 13 0.01 18.33 8.65
N THR A 14 0.80 17.56 7.90
CA THR A 14 0.33 16.34 7.25
C THR A 14 -0.08 15.28 8.27
N LEU A 15 0.73 15.05 9.30
CA LEU A 15 0.38 14.11 10.39
C LEU A 15 -0.89 14.54 11.13
N CYS A 16 -1.11 15.84 11.35
CA CYS A 16 -2.36 16.32 11.93
C CYS A 16 -3.57 16.00 11.04
N GLY A 17 -3.49 16.27 9.73
CA GLY A 17 -4.59 15.97 8.81
C GLY A 17 -4.89 14.46 8.72
N VAL A 18 -3.83 13.64 8.71
CA VAL A 18 -3.93 12.18 8.75
C VAL A 18 -4.58 11.70 10.05
N ASP A 19 -4.16 12.23 11.20
CA ASP A 19 -4.72 11.91 12.53
C ASP A 19 -6.22 12.24 12.62
N GLU A 20 -6.66 13.36 12.04
CA GLU A 20 -8.08 13.76 12.02
C GLU A 20 -8.94 12.80 11.18
N VAL A 21 -8.55 12.55 9.93
CA VAL A 21 -9.32 11.67 9.01
C VAL A 21 -9.37 10.24 9.53
N PHE A 22 -8.25 9.70 10.01
CA PHE A 22 -8.25 8.35 10.54
C PHE A 22 -8.98 8.24 11.87
N ALA A 23 -9.00 9.28 12.71
CA ALA A 23 -9.78 9.27 13.94
C ALA A 23 -11.28 9.17 13.63
N GLU A 24 -11.77 9.90 12.62
CA GLU A 24 -13.16 9.81 12.15
C GLU A 24 -13.48 8.40 11.62
N LEU A 25 -12.57 7.80 10.86
CA LEU A 25 -12.73 6.41 10.41
C LEU A 25 -12.71 5.41 11.57
N ALA A 26 -11.84 5.62 12.56
CA ALA A 26 -11.69 4.74 13.72
C ALA A 26 -12.88 4.78 14.68
N GLU A 27 -13.75 5.79 14.59
CA GLU A 27 -15.06 5.82 15.27
C GLU A 27 -16.09 4.91 14.58
N LEU A 28 -15.92 4.60 13.30
CA LEU A 28 -16.86 3.82 12.50
C LEU A 28 -16.42 2.36 12.33
N VAL A 29 -15.12 2.12 12.15
CA VAL A 29 -14.53 0.81 11.87
C VAL A 29 -13.19 0.67 12.58
N SER A 30 -12.73 -0.57 12.77
CA SER A 30 -11.36 -0.81 13.23
C SER A 30 -10.34 -0.39 12.17
N VAL A 31 -9.28 0.30 12.59
CA VAL A 31 -8.25 0.88 11.73
C VAL A 31 -6.87 0.43 12.21
N ASP A 32 -6.19 -0.33 11.37
CA ASP A 32 -4.77 -0.66 11.54
C ASP A 32 -3.91 0.18 10.60
N ILE A 33 -2.89 0.85 11.14
CA ILE A 33 -1.93 1.63 10.34
C ILE A 33 -0.55 0.96 10.34
N MET A 34 -0.05 0.67 9.14
CA MET A 34 1.25 0.08 8.87
C MET A 34 2.20 1.14 8.26
N PRO A 35 3.45 1.27 8.74
CA PRO A 35 4.42 2.22 8.19
C PRO A 35 4.93 1.82 6.80
N GLY A 36 5.15 2.81 5.94
CA GLY A 36 5.83 2.71 4.67
C GLY A 36 7.30 3.17 4.71
N ARG A 37 7.93 3.23 3.54
CA ARG A 37 9.36 3.61 3.37
C ARG A 37 9.66 5.02 3.88
N ASP A 38 8.74 5.95 3.64
CA ASP A 38 8.92 7.38 3.89
C ASP A 38 8.21 7.86 5.17
N ASP A 39 7.72 6.93 5.98
CA ASP A 39 7.00 7.22 7.23
C ASP A 39 7.97 7.37 8.42
N PRO A 40 7.55 8.06 9.50
CA PRO A 40 8.34 8.25 10.72
C PRO A 40 8.46 6.96 11.56
N SER A 41 9.16 5.97 11.01
CA SER A 41 9.59 4.71 11.63
C SER A 41 11.05 4.42 11.25
N ASN A 42 11.61 3.27 11.62
CA ASN A 42 12.92 2.87 11.13
C ASN A 42 12.89 2.56 9.63
N LEU A 43 14.01 2.81 8.97
CA LEU A 43 14.18 2.59 7.53
C LEU A 43 14.31 1.09 7.18
N SER A 44 14.95 0.32 8.05
CA SER A 44 15.20 -1.11 7.85
C SER A 44 13.93 -1.95 8.05
N LEU A 45 13.80 -3.05 7.31
CA LEU A 45 12.80 -4.06 7.63
C LEU A 45 13.29 -5.02 8.74
N PRO A 46 12.36 -5.56 9.55
CA PRO A 46 11.01 -5.08 9.77
C PRO A 46 10.97 -3.66 10.37
N GLN A 47 9.99 -2.87 9.95
CA GLN A 47 9.73 -1.54 10.50
C GLN A 47 8.86 -1.65 11.75
N MET A 48 9.22 -0.88 12.77
CA MET A 48 8.49 -0.75 14.02
C MET A 48 7.17 -0.02 13.80
N PRO A 49 6.12 -0.30 14.60
CA PRO A 49 4.93 0.53 14.65
C PRO A 49 5.25 2.01 14.83
N MET A 50 4.43 2.88 14.24
CA MET A 50 4.57 4.31 14.42
C MET A 50 4.29 4.70 15.88
N HIS A 51 5.14 5.58 16.41
CA HIS A 51 5.06 5.96 17.82
C HIS A 51 3.71 6.65 18.12
N PRO A 52 2.98 6.27 19.19
CA PRO A 52 1.66 6.84 19.51
C PRO A 52 1.65 8.36 19.71
N GLY A 53 2.81 8.96 20.01
CA GLY A 53 2.97 10.42 20.11
C GLY A 53 2.77 11.17 18.79
N LEU A 54 2.81 10.47 17.64
CA LEU A 54 2.50 11.03 16.33
C LEU A 54 1.00 11.29 16.13
N PHE A 55 0.17 10.57 16.88
CA PHE A 55 -1.29 10.60 16.79
C PHE A 55 -1.86 11.33 18.02
N ARG A 56 -2.68 12.38 17.83
CA ARG A 56 -3.26 13.14 18.94
C ARG A 56 -4.65 12.62 19.29
N ARG A 57 -5.51 12.51 18.28
CA ARG A 57 -6.88 12.00 18.38
C ARG A 57 -6.91 10.49 18.19
N LEU A 58 -6.27 9.99 17.14
CA LEU A 58 -6.40 8.60 16.71
C LEU A 58 -5.92 7.61 17.79
N ARG A 59 -4.88 7.95 18.56
CA ARG A 59 -4.41 7.13 19.69
C ARG A 59 -5.46 6.91 20.80
N GLY A 60 -6.49 7.75 20.87
CA GLY A 60 -7.57 7.66 21.84
C GLY A 60 -8.75 6.82 21.35
N CYS A 61 -8.78 6.44 20.07
CA CYS A 61 -9.85 5.64 19.48
C CYS A 61 -9.65 4.16 19.83
N GLY A 62 -10.65 3.52 20.42
CA GLY A 62 -10.55 2.11 20.83
C GLY A 62 -10.39 1.11 19.68
N GLY A 63 -10.76 1.50 18.46
CA GLY A 63 -10.61 0.69 17.25
C GLY A 63 -9.29 0.88 16.51
N PHE A 64 -8.33 1.67 17.03
CA PHE A 64 -7.08 1.98 16.35
C PHE A 64 -5.90 1.15 16.86
N THR A 65 -5.10 0.61 15.94
CA THR A 65 -3.80 0.00 16.22
C THR A 65 -2.74 0.48 15.24
N SER A 66 -1.55 0.84 15.73
CA SER A 66 -0.38 0.95 14.87
C SER A 66 0.38 -0.36 14.87
N VAL A 67 0.61 -0.92 13.69
CA VAL A 67 1.28 -2.22 13.48
C VAL A 67 2.65 -2.02 12.82
N GLY A 68 3.50 -3.06 12.88
CA GLY A 68 4.78 -3.07 12.18
C GLY A 68 4.65 -3.37 10.69
N ASN A 69 5.76 -3.41 9.96
CA ASN A 69 5.83 -3.82 8.56
C ASN A 69 7.00 -4.79 8.36
N PRO A 70 6.80 -6.03 7.89
CA PRO A 70 5.53 -6.66 7.51
C PRO A 70 4.56 -6.84 8.68
N ALA A 71 3.29 -7.10 8.37
CA ALA A 71 2.23 -7.37 9.34
C ALA A 71 1.45 -8.65 9.01
N GLN A 72 1.07 -9.38 10.06
CA GLN A 72 0.23 -10.57 9.97
C GLN A 72 -1.04 -10.37 10.82
N PHE A 73 -2.17 -10.80 10.28
CA PHE A 73 -3.48 -10.67 10.89
C PHE A 73 -4.24 -11.99 10.81
N ASN A 74 -5.07 -12.27 11.82
CA ASN A 74 -6.05 -13.34 11.78
C ASN A 74 -7.44 -12.73 11.96
N LEU A 75 -8.20 -12.68 10.86
CA LEU A 75 -9.53 -12.08 10.80
C LEU A 75 -10.58 -13.19 10.67
N ASP A 76 -11.22 -13.58 11.76
CA ASP A 76 -12.23 -14.65 11.79
C ASP A 76 -11.76 -15.97 11.16
N GLY A 77 -10.48 -16.35 11.40
CA GLY A 77 -9.85 -17.54 10.84
C GLY A 77 -9.13 -17.29 9.50
N LEU A 78 -9.32 -16.12 8.88
CA LEU A 78 -8.60 -15.71 7.68
C LEU A 78 -7.22 -15.16 8.04
N GLN A 79 -6.19 -15.99 7.81
CA GLN A 79 -4.78 -15.56 7.84
C GLN A 79 -4.46 -14.59 6.70
N VAL A 80 -4.05 -13.37 7.05
CA VAL A 80 -3.64 -12.31 6.14
C VAL A 80 -2.20 -11.91 6.46
N LEU A 81 -1.36 -11.82 5.45
CA LEU A 81 0.03 -11.39 5.57
C LEU A 81 0.29 -10.27 4.54
N GLY A 82 1.09 -9.28 4.89
CA GLY A 82 1.50 -8.30 3.89
C GLY A 82 2.49 -7.26 4.36
N HIS A 83 2.92 -6.43 3.42
CA HIS A 83 3.94 -5.41 3.63
C HIS A 83 3.69 -4.15 2.79
N SER A 84 4.36 -3.04 3.10
CA SER A 84 4.14 -1.73 2.47
C SER A 84 4.74 -1.55 1.06
N GLY A 85 5.29 -2.61 0.46
CA GLY A 85 5.69 -2.64 -0.96
C GLY A 85 7.18 -2.72 -1.22
N GLN A 86 8.00 -2.35 -0.23
CA GLN A 86 9.45 -2.29 -0.39
C GLN A 86 10.08 -3.60 -0.89
N PRO A 87 9.68 -4.80 -0.41
CA PRO A 87 10.23 -6.06 -0.92
C PRO A 87 9.96 -6.30 -2.41
N VAL A 88 8.74 -6.02 -2.87
CA VAL A 88 8.34 -6.20 -4.28
C VAL A 88 9.06 -5.19 -5.17
N ASP A 89 9.11 -3.92 -4.75
CA ASP A 89 9.82 -2.87 -5.49
C ASP A 89 11.31 -3.16 -5.64
N ASP A 90 11.91 -3.77 -4.62
CA ASP A 90 13.32 -4.12 -4.63
C ASP A 90 13.59 -5.37 -5.50
N LEU A 91 12.75 -6.40 -5.39
CA LEU A 91 12.83 -7.59 -6.24
C LEU A 91 12.73 -7.25 -7.73
N LEU A 92 11.86 -6.31 -8.11
CA LEU A 92 11.72 -5.84 -9.48
C LEU A 92 12.98 -5.16 -10.05
N ARG A 93 13.90 -4.70 -9.20
CA ARG A 93 15.20 -4.16 -9.62
C ARG A 93 16.22 -5.27 -9.88
N CYS A 94 16.03 -6.43 -9.25
CA CYS A 94 16.95 -7.57 -9.30
C CYS A 94 16.56 -8.59 -10.37
N VAL A 95 15.28 -8.66 -10.74
CA VAL A 95 14.74 -9.70 -11.63
C VAL A 95 14.25 -9.09 -12.95
N ARG A 96 14.49 -9.82 -14.05
CA ARG A 96 13.92 -9.47 -15.37
C ARG A 96 12.49 -10.01 -15.50
N LEU A 97 11.54 -9.34 -14.86
CA LEU A 97 10.11 -9.55 -15.11
C LEU A 97 9.64 -8.66 -16.27
N PRO A 98 8.55 -9.05 -16.98
CA PRO A 98 7.92 -8.18 -17.98
C PRO A 98 7.64 -6.80 -17.36
N SER A 99 8.04 -5.73 -18.03
CA SER A 99 7.87 -4.36 -17.53
C SER A 99 6.46 -3.82 -17.78
N ASP A 100 5.44 -4.63 -17.52
CA ASP A 100 4.04 -4.25 -17.62
C ASP A 100 3.46 -3.89 -16.25
N ASP A 101 2.23 -3.37 -16.24
CA ASP A 101 1.50 -3.03 -15.01
C ASP A 101 1.29 -4.24 -14.06
N LYS A 102 1.57 -5.47 -14.53
CA LYS A 102 1.40 -6.72 -13.76
C LYS A 102 2.69 -7.19 -13.11
N ALA A 103 3.83 -6.57 -13.42
CA ALA A 103 5.13 -6.93 -12.85
C ALA A 103 5.11 -7.03 -11.31
N PRO A 104 4.47 -6.10 -10.56
CA PRO A 104 4.42 -6.19 -9.10
C PRO A 104 3.67 -7.42 -8.59
N LEU A 105 2.61 -7.84 -9.29
CA LEU A 105 1.82 -9.00 -8.90
C LEU A 105 2.58 -10.30 -9.15
N GLU A 106 3.31 -10.39 -10.26
CA GLU A 106 4.17 -11.56 -10.52
C GLU A 106 5.35 -11.63 -9.56
N ALA A 107 5.94 -10.48 -9.20
CA ALA A 107 6.95 -10.41 -8.16
C ALA A 107 6.41 -10.88 -6.79
N LEU A 108 5.21 -10.44 -6.41
CA LEU A 108 4.56 -10.88 -5.18
C LEU A 108 4.29 -12.39 -5.16
N CYS A 109 3.83 -12.95 -6.29
CA CYS A 109 3.62 -14.40 -6.41
C CYS A 109 4.95 -15.16 -6.39
N THR A 110 6.02 -14.59 -6.96
CA THR A 110 7.37 -15.17 -6.89
C THR A 110 7.87 -15.25 -5.43
N CYS A 111 7.63 -14.21 -4.63
CA CYS A 111 7.93 -14.23 -3.18
C CYS A 111 7.13 -15.33 -2.46
N LEU A 112 5.85 -15.48 -2.79
CA LEU A 112 4.99 -16.53 -2.23
C LEU A 112 5.48 -17.94 -2.60
N ASP A 113 5.83 -18.16 -3.87
CA ASP A 113 6.37 -19.45 -4.34
C ASP A 113 7.70 -19.80 -3.66
N GLY A 114 8.51 -18.78 -3.36
CA GLY A 114 9.73 -18.92 -2.58
C GLY A 114 9.53 -19.01 -1.07
N LEU A 115 8.29 -18.90 -0.58
CA LEU A 115 7.94 -18.80 0.85
C LEU A 115 8.80 -17.77 1.59
N HIS A 116 9.06 -16.63 0.94
CA HIS A 116 9.96 -15.60 1.46
C HIS A 116 9.49 -14.21 1.06
N LEU A 117 9.14 -13.36 2.03
CA LEU A 117 8.60 -12.02 1.80
C LEU A 117 9.61 -11.07 1.13
N ALA A 118 10.86 -11.14 1.55
CA ALA A 118 11.91 -10.20 1.13
C ALA A 118 13.21 -10.91 0.73
N PRO A 119 13.22 -11.68 -0.36
CA PRO A 119 14.36 -12.54 -0.73
C PRO A 119 15.63 -11.76 -1.10
N THR A 120 15.52 -10.45 -1.31
CA THR A 120 16.64 -9.55 -1.59
C THR A 120 17.22 -8.88 -0.34
N ALA A 121 16.64 -9.13 0.84
CA ALA A 121 17.22 -8.71 2.11
C ALA A 121 18.28 -9.72 2.58
N PRO A 122 19.39 -9.26 3.20
CA PRO A 122 19.78 -7.87 3.42
C PRO A 122 20.58 -7.24 2.27
N ASP A 123 20.80 -7.97 1.17
CA ASP A 123 21.76 -7.60 0.11
C ASP A 123 21.45 -6.28 -0.61
N THR A 124 20.21 -6.10 -1.07
CA THR A 124 19.76 -4.85 -1.73
C THR A 124 18.63 -4.16 -0.98
N LEU A 125 17.84 -4.92 -0.21
CA LEU A 125 16.81 -4.38 0.66
C LEU A 125 17.35 -4.22 2.08
N VAL A 126 17.31 -2.98 2.59
CA VAL A 126 17.81 -2.65 3.93
C VAL A 126 17.01 -3.41 5.00
N SER A 127 17.70 -4.27 5.72
CA SER A 127 17.14 -5.07 6.81
C SER A 127 18.04 -5.01 8.03
N GLN A 128 17.46 -5.18 9.22
CA GLN A 128 18.24 -5.41 10.43
C GLN A 128 18.87 -6.82 10.39
N THR A 129 19.89 -7.03 11.21
CA THR A 129 20.48 -8.36 11.39
C THR A 129 19.70 -9.12 12.46
N PHE A 130 19.29 -10.35 12.15
CA PHE A 130 18.58 -11.22 13.09
C PHE A 130 19.49 -12.33 13.59
N GLN A 131 19.45 -12.58 14.89
CA GLN A 131 20.08 -13.75 15.49
C GLN A 131 19.03 -14.86 15.58
N GLY A 132 19.25 -15.97 14.88
CA GLY A 132 18.33 -17.11 14.87
C GLY A 132 17.64 -17.28 13.52
N ALA A 133 16.32 -17.10 13.50
CA ALA A 133 15.50 -17.29 12.30
C ALA A 133 15.36 -16.00 11.49
N ASP A 134 15.20 -16.14 10.18
CA ASP A 134 14.90 -15.03 9.29
C ASP A 134 13.41 -14.66 9.41
N PRO A 135 13.07 -13.40 9.78
CA PRO A 135 11.69 -12.97 9.96
C PRO A 135 10.90 -12.85 8.66
N PHE A 136 11.52 -13.02 7.50
CA PHE A 136 10.86 -12.93 6.20
C PHE A 136 10.44 -14.29 5.64
N ILE A 137 10.79 -15.39 6.31
CA ILE A 137 10.31 -16.73 5.94
C ILE A 137 8.80 -16.79 6.21
N ILE A 138 8.06 -17.34 5.24
CA ILE A 138 6.62 -17.60 5.35
C ILE A 138 6.46 -19.04 5.84
N ASP A 139 6.31 -19.20 7.15
CA ASP A 139 6.12 -20.53 7.78
C ASP A 139 4.78 -21.17 7.39
N ASP A 140 3.70 -20.38 7.49
CA ASP A 140 2.35 -20.78 7.12
C ASP A 140 1.87 -19.98 5.91
N VAL A 141 1.43 -20.69 4.86
CA VAL A 141 0.92 -20.06 3.64
C VAL A 141 -0.35 -19.26 3.96
N PRO A 142 -0.36 -17.93 3.76
CA PRO A 142 -1.51 -17.10 4.12
C PRO A 142 -2.66 -17.29 3.13
N HIS A 143 -3.89 -17.03 3.55
CA HIS A 143 -5.05 -17.01 2.65
C HIS A 143 -5.05 -15.75 1.77
N VAL A 144 -4.51 -14.65 2.29
CA VAL A 144 -4.34 -13.39 1.56
C VAL A 144 -2.91 -12.88 1.77
N LEU A 145 -2.20 -12.65 0.69
CA LEU A 145 -0.90 -12.00 0.68
C LEU A 145 -1.04 -10.65 -0.03
N PHE A 146 -0.73 -9.55 0.65
CA PHE A 146 -0.83 -8.22 0.06
C PHE A 146 0.48 -7.43 0.07
N SER A 147 0.64 -6.57 -0.93
CA SER A 147 1.70 -5.59 -1.02
C SER A 147 1.12 -4.21 -1.29
N GLY A 148 1.47 -3.23 -0.47
CA GLY A 148 1.03 -1.83 -0.62
C GLY A 148 1.89 -0.99 -1.56
N GLY A 149 1.45 0.25 -1.83
CA GLY A 149 2.27 1.30 -2.46
C GLY A 149 2.39 1.25 -3.98
N HIS A 150 1.65 0.38 -4.66
CA HIS A 150 1.84 0.13 -6.09
C HIS A 150 1.22 1.21 -6.98
N GLY A 151 1.65 1.29 -8.25
CA GLY A 151 1.10 2.25 -9.21
C GLY A 151 -0.37 2.01 -9.53
N ARG A 152 -0.78 0.73 -9.62
CA ARG A 152 -2.15 0.32 -9.88
C ARG A 152 -2.54 -0.90 -9.05
N ALA A 153 -3.83 -1.05 -8.80
CA ALA A 153 -4.40 -2.24 -8.20
C ALA A 153 -4.27 -3.43 -9.16
N SER A 154 -3.80 -4.56 -8.64
CA SER A 154 -3.84 -5.83 -9.35
C SER A 154 -3.95 -6.97 -8.34
N PHE A 155 -4.66 -8.03 -8.70
CA PHE A 155 -4.85 -9.17 -7.82
C PHE A 155 -5.10 -10.45 -8.61
N ARG A 156 -4.70 -11.59 -8.04
CA ARG A 156 -4.88 -12.91 -8.63
C ARG A 156 -5.02 -13.96 -7.53
N TRP A 157 -5.91 -14.92 -7.75
CA TRP A 157 -5.90 -16.16 -6.98
C TRP A 157 -4.73 -17.04 -7.40
N HIS A 158 -3.73 -17.15 -6.53
CA HIS A 158 -2.56 -18.00 -6.72
C HIS A 158 -2.86 -19.38 -6.15
N ARG A 159 -2.84 -20.42 -7.00
CA ARG A 159 -3.17 -21.78 -6.58
C ARG A 159 -2.02 -22.38 -5.78
N SER A 160 -2.35 -23.14 -4.73
CA SER A 160 -1.34 -23.93 -4.04
C SER A 160 -0.79 -25.03 -4.97
N SER A 161 0.48 -25.37 -4.78
CA SER A 161 1.15 -26.53 -5.36
C SER A 161 0.52 -27.85 -4.90
N ASP A 162 -0.10 -27.85 -3.71
CA ASP A 162 -0.67 -29.04 -3.11
C ASP A 162 -1.99 -29.45 -3.77
N PRO A 163 -2.28 -30.76 -3.90
CA PRO A 163 -3.53 -31.25 -4.43
C PRO A 163 -4.70 -30.90 -3.49
N GLY A 164 -5.36 -29.78 -3.76
CA GLY A 164 -6.56 -29.32 -3.05
C GLY A 164 -7.12 -28.01 -3.62
N PRO A 165 -8.29 -27.54 -3.13
CA PRO A 165 -8.86 -26.25 -3.53
C PRO A 165 -8.12 -25.04 -2.92
N GLY A 166 -7.02 -25.27 -2.22
CA GLY A 166 -6.25 -24.25 -1.50
C GLY A 166 -5.54 -23.27 -2.44
N GLY A 167 -5.18 -22.13 -1.88
CA GLY A 167 -4.47 -21.07 -2.57
C GLY A 167 -4.48 -19.78 -1.75
N THR A 168 -3.79 -18.79 -2.29
CA THR A 168 -3.60 -17.49 -1.67
C THR A 168 -4.10 -16.43 -2.63
N GLN A 169 -4.89 -15.48 -2.13
CA GLN A 169 -5.22 -14.30 -2.89
C GLN A 169 -4.05 -13.32 -2.80
N CYS A 170 -3.32 -13.14 -3.91
CA CYS A 170 -2.23 -12.18 -4.02
C CYS A 170 -2.79 -10.83 -4.46
N ILE A 171 -2.47 -9.75 -3.73
CA ILE A 171 -3.05 -8.41 -3.94
C ILE A 171 -1.96 -7.34 -3.91
N CYS A 172 -1.83 -6.61 -5.01
CA CYS A 172 -1.11 -5.34 -5.06
C CYS A 172 -2.10 -4.20 -4.82
N VAL A 173 -1.99 -3.54 -3.67
CA VAL A 173 -2.81 -2.39 -3.28
C VAL A 173 -2.19 -1.12 -3.86
N PRO A 174 -2.95 -0.29 -4.59
CA PRO A 174 -2.42 0.93 -5.16
C PRO A 174 -2.11 1.97 -4.09
N ALA A 175 -1.13 2.82 -4.35
CA ALA A 175 -0.99 4.07 -3.63
C ALA A 175 -2.19 4.98 -3.98
N PHE A 176 -2.95 5.39 -2.96
CA PHE A 176 -4.21 6.13 -3.16
C PHE A 176 -4.02 7.44 -3.95
N HIS A 177 -2.87 8.09 -3.78
CA HIS A 177 -2.51 9.32 -4.51
C HIS A 177 -2.13 9.09 -5.99
N ARG A 178 -1.91 7.83 -6.42
CA ARG A 178 -1.69 7.46 -7.84
C ARG A 178 -2.95 6.92 -8.48
N GLN A 179 -3.68 6.08 -7.75
CA GLN A 179 -4.98 5.56 -8.14
C GLN A 179 -5.90 5.66 -6.92
N GLN A 180 -6.90 6.53 -6.99
CA GLN A 180 -7.90 6.77 -5.94
C GLN A 180 -8.84 5.59 -5.82
N ALA A 181 -8.35 4.49 -5.28
CA ALA A 181 -9.09 3.25 -5.15
C ALA A 181 -8.72 2.51 -3.87
N ILE A 182 -9.68 1.76 -3.35
CA ILE A 182 -9.49 0.83 -2.23
C ILE A 182 -9.81 -0.59 -2.67
N VAL A 183 -9.11 -1.56 -2.09
CA VAL A 183 -9.34 -2.97 -2.34
C VAL A 183 -10.15 -3.55 -1.18
N LEU A 184 -11.31 -4.12 -1.50
CA LEU A 184 -12.18 -4.82 -0.57
C LEU A 184 -12.03 -6.33 -0.78
N VAL A 185 -11.82 -7.07 0.31
CA VAL A 185 -11.66 -8.53 0.29
C VAL A 185 -12.74 -9.12 1.18
N SER A 186 -13.51 -10.08 0.65
CA SER A 186 -14.52 -10.80 1.42
C SER A 186 -13.87 -11.72 2.44
N LEU A 187 -14.27 -11.60 3.71
CA LEU A 187 -13.79 -12.49 4.79
C LEU A 187 -14.33 -13.92 4.64
N CYS A 188 -15.52 -14.09 4.06
CA CYS A 188 -16.13 -15.39 3.81
C CYS A 188 -15.48 -16.12 2.64
N ASN A 189 -15.02 -15.39 1.63
CA ASN A 189 -14.40 -15.94 0.43
C ASN A 189 -13.26 -15.03 -0.06
N PRO A 190 -11.99 -15.33 0.26
CA PRO A 190 -10.87 -14.45 -0.09
C PRO A 190 -10.62 -14.31 -1.59
N ARG A 191 -11.28 -15.13 -2.44
CA ARG A 191 -11.26 -14.98 -3.90
C ARG A 191 -12.11 -13.81 -4.39
N GLU A 192 -13.10 -13.41 -3.60
CA GLU A 192 -13.96 -12.26 -3.91
C GLU A 192 -13.24 -10.99 -3.48
N VAL A 193 -12.65 -10.34 -4.49
CA VAL A 193 -11.96 -9.06 -4.35
C VAL A 193 -12.63 -8.03 -5.24
N THR A 194 -13.04 -6.92 -4.65
CA THR A 194 -13.66 -5.79 -5.35
C THR A 194 -12.73 -4.58 -5.25
N LEU A 195 -12.59 -3.87 -6.37
CA LEU A 195 -11.90 -2.58 -6.41
C LEU A 195 -12.96 -1.48 -6.41
N GLU A 196 -13.00 -0.69 -5.35
CA GLU A 196 -13.85 0.49 -5.28
C GLU A 196 -13.02 1.72 -5.67
N THR A 197 -13.43 2.40 -6.73
CA THR A 197 -12.76 3.61 -7.23
C THR A 197 -13.53 4.85 -6.80
N PHE A 198 -12.80 5.85 -6.33
CA PHE A 198 -13.34 7.17 -6.03
C PHE A 198 -13.07 8.02 -7.26
N ASP A 199 -14.06 8.12 -8.15
CA ASP A 199 -13.98 9.05 -9.26
C ASP A 199 -13.88 10.47 -8.68
N GLY A 200 -12.82 11.19 -9.06
CA GLY A 200 -12.49 12.48 -8.48
C GLY A 200 -13.66 13.45 -8.55
N VAL A 201 -14.01 14.04 -7.39
CA VAL A 201 -14.56 15.39 -7.39
C VAL A 201 -13.54 16.24 -8.14
N GLU A 202 -13.93 16.78 -9.29
CA GLU A 202 -13.14 17.80 -9.99
C GLU A 202 -12.78 18.88 -8.97
N THR A 203 -11.53 18.89 -8.51
CA THR A 203 -10.95 20.12 -7.97
C THR A 203 -10.95 21.09 -9.14
N ALA A 204 -11.98 21.93 -9.19
CA ALA A 204 -12.05 23.10 -10.05
C ALA A 204 -10.82 23.95 -9.74
N ALA A 205 -9.75 23.68 -10.49
CA ALA A 205 -8.63 24.58 -10.59
C ALA A 205 -9.21 25.89 -11.12
N ALA A 206 -9.01 26.97 -10.35
CA ALA A 206 -9.34 28.32 -10.73
C ALA A 206 -8.77 28.61 -12.14
N GLY A 207 -9.65 28.52 -13.14
CA GLY A 207 -9.36 28.96 -14.48
C GLY A 207 -9.41 30.47 -14.49
N ASP A 208 -8.24 31.09 -14.54
CA ASP A 208 -8.07 32.50 -14.82
C ASP A 208 -8.91 32.89 -16.04
N ASN A 209 -9.83 33.80 -15.79
CA ASN A 209 -10.73 34.36 -16.76
C ASN A 209 -9.94 35.33 -17.67
N GLN A 210 -9.35 34.85 -18.76
CA GLN A 210 -8.93 35.70 -19.87
C GLN A 210 -9.93 35.61 -21.01
N THR A 211 -10.90 36.51 -20.93
CA THR A 211 -11.73 36.97 -22.04
C THR A 211 -10.84 37.58 -23.13
N LEU A 212 -10.63 36.85 -24.23
CA LEU A 212 -10.16 37.43 -25.49
C LEU A 212 -11.35 37.52 -26.44
N ALA A 213 -12.13 38.59 -26.26
CA ALA A 213 -13.07 39.06 -27.27
C ALA A 213 -12.25 39.73 -28.39
N GLY A 214 -12.29 39.13 -29.58
CA GLY A 214 -11.63 39.68 -30.75
C GLY A 214 -12.25 40.99 -31.24
N GLN A 215 -11.46 41.76 -31.98
CA GLN A 215 -11.91 42.67 -33.04
C GLN A 215 -10.77 42.90 -34.07
N PRO A 216 -11.09 43.30 -35.32
CA PRO A 216 -10.34 42.95 -36.51
C PRO A 216 -9.49 44.09 -37.11
N VAL A 217 -8.51 43.64 -37.92
CA VAL A 217 -7.95 44.20 -39.17
C VAL A 217 -7.70 45.71 -39.26
N ASP A 218 -6.42 46.06 -39.49
CA ASP A 218 -6.07 47.07 -40.49
C ASP A 218 -4.67 46.81 -41.07
N VAL A 219 -4.59 46.72 -42.40
CA VAL A 219 -3.35 46.70 -43.18
C VAL A 219 -3.27 48.05 -43.89
N PRO A 220 -2.10 48.71 -43.91
CA PRO A 220 -1.63 49.20 -45.20
C PRO A 220 -0.12 49.05 -45.44
N SER A 221 0.12 48.78 -46.72
CA SER A 221 1.32 48.88 -47.56
C SER A 221 2.52 49.71 -47.10
N ALA A 222 3.71 49.15 -47.33
CA ALA A 222 4.70 49.68 -48.27
C ALA A 222 5.58 48.54 -48.79
#